data_AF-A0A9E2VC42-F1
#
_entry.id   AF-A0A9E2VC42-F1
#
_cell.length_a   1.000
_cell.length_b   1.000
_cell.length_c   1.000
_cell.angle_alpha   90.00
_cell.angle_beta   90.00
_cell.angle_gamma   90.00
#
_symmetry.space_group_name_H-M   'P 1'
#
loop_
_entity.id
_entity.type
_entity.pdbx_description
1 polymer ?
#
loop_
_entity_poly.entity_id
_entity_poly.type
_entity_poly.pdbx_seq_one_letter_code
_entity_poly.pdbx_strand_id
1 'polypeptide(L)'
;MTQLNHVISYKYLICNSKRMGEIGMGHALLPEEILIGMLKIGKFNKFIAPSHFLHRTVYDLRKNAKFTALLKPFRFSGSPAAPFSEVLEHALFNLQYSNKLKRFNPDLVEYQTSEETDIYYDKIVKPKIDSDLQKTISDLALKITSLQSKS
;
A
#
# COMPACT_ATOMS: atom_id res chain seq x y z
N MET A 1 -29.38 11.96 18.69
CA MET A 1 -29.37 10.66 17.97
C MET A 1 -28.58 10.91 16.70
N THR A 2 -27.42 10.32 16.41
CA THR A 2 -27.07 8.90 16.54
C THR A 2 -25.53 8.78 16.55
N GLN A 3 -24.95 8.21 17.62
CA GLN A 3 -23.57 7.72 17.62
C GLN A 3 -23.57 6.34 16.96
N LEU A 4 -23.13 6.25 15.71
CA LEU A 4 -22.87 4.99 15.02
C LEU A 4 -21.87 5.32 13.92
N ASN A 5 -20.57 5.11 14.17
CA ASN A 5 -19.53 4.94 13.14
C ASN A 5 -18.12 4.65 13.71
N HIS A 6 -17.93 4.62 15.03
CA HIS A 6 -16.59 4.43 15.63
C HIS A 6 -16.13 2.96 15.84
N VAL A 7 -16.95 1.96 15.51
CA VAL A 7 -16.71 0.58 15.95
C VAL A 7 -15.92 -0.28 14.94
N ILE A 8 -15.86 0.11 13.66
CA ILE A 8 -15.28 -0.75 12.62
C ILE A 8 -13.74 -0.66 12.58
N SER A 9 -13.14 0.50 12.87
CA SER A 9 -11.68 0.66 12.87
C SER A 9 -10.96 -0.08 14.00
N TYR A 10 -11.59 -0.23 15.17
CA TYR A 10 -10.92 -0.86 16.33
C TYR A 10 -10.80 -2.38 16.21
N LYS A 11 -11.74 -3.06 15.55
CA LYS A 11 -11.71 -4.52 15.41
C LYS A 11 -10.54 -4.99 14.52
N TYR A 12 -10.20 -4.24 13.48
CA TYR A 12 -9.03 -4.53 12.63
C TYR A 12 -7.71 -4.27 13.36
N LEU A 13 -7.64 -3.20 14.17
CA LEU A 13 -6.47 -2.86 15.00
C LEU A 13 -6.18 -3.91 16.08
N ILE A 14 -7.22 -4.40 16.77
CA ILE A 14 -7.07 -5.38 17.87
C ILE A 14 -6.75 -6.79 17.33
N CYS A 15 -7.23 -7.14 16.14
CA CYS A 15 -6.97 -8.47 15.57
C CYS A 15 -5.54 -8.62 15.05
N ASN A 16 -4.88 -7.52 14.66
CA ASN A 16 -3.46 -7.53 14.30
C ASN A 16 -2.55 -7.44 15.52
N SER A 17 -2.92 -6.71 16.59
CA SER A 17 -2.06 -6.59 17.78
C SER A 17 -1.89 -7.92 18.54
N LYS A 18 -2.94 -8.77 18.60
CA LYS A 18 -2.87 -10.07 19.30
C LYS A 18 -2.03 -11.14 18.59
N ARG A 19 -1.67 -10.97 17.31
CA ARG A 19 -0.78 -11.89 16.58
C ARG A 19 0.68 -11.46 16.53
N MET A 20 1.01 -10.30 17.08
CA MET A 20 2.38 -9.74 17.09
C MET A 20 3.19 -10.10 18.35
N GLY A 21 2.71 -11.05 19.16
CA GLY A 21 3.36 -11.42 20.42
C GLY A 21 4.57 -12.36 20.32
N GLU A 22 4.90 -12.95 19.16
CA GLU A 22 5.84 -14.09 19.11
C GLU A 22 6.86 -14.07 17.97
N ILE A 23 7.11 -12.95 17.29
CA ILE A 23 8.19 -12.88 16.29
C ILE A 23 8.97 -11.57 16.49
N GLY A 24 10.29 -11.68 16.56
CA GLY A 24 11.23 -10.61 16.85
C GLY A 24 10.90 -9.28 16.17
N MET A 25 11.12 -8.20 16.91
CA MET A 25 10.76 -6.82 16.58
C MET A 25 11.28 -6.36 15.21
N GLY A 26 10.46 -6.53 14.18
CA GLY A 26 10.40 -5.67 13.01
C GLY A 26 8.97 -5.13 12.95
N HIS A 27 8.78 -3.81 13.04
CA HIS A 27 7.45 -3.22 12.96
C HIS A 27 6.81 -3.56 11.61
N ALA A 28 5.76 -4.38 11.62
CA ALA A 28 5.01 -4.70 10.41
C ALA A 28 4.37 -3.42 9.85
N LEU A 29 4.66 -3.11 8.58
CA LEU A 29 4.07 -1.97 7.89
C LEU A 29 2.58 -2.22 7.59
N LEU A 30 1.77 -1.19 7.76
CA LEU A 30 0.39 -1.18 7.28
C LEU A 30 0.36 -1.12 5.73
N PRO A 31 -0.69 -1.62 5.08
CA PRO A 31 -0.86 -1.51 3.63
C PRO A 31 -0.63 -0.10 3.08
N GLU A 32 -1.17 0.92 3.75
CA GLU A 32 -0.99 2.34 3.42
C GLU A 32 0.48 2.76 3.49
N GLU A 33 1.21 2.28 4.50
CA GLU A 33 2.63 2.60 4.71
C GLU A 33 3.50 1.94 3.65
N ILE A 34 3.13 0.73 3.20
CA ILE A 34 3.79 0.06 2.07
C ILE A 34 3.59 0.87 0.79
N LEU A 35 2.37 1.34 0.52
CA LEU A 35 2.07 2.16 -0.66
C LEU A 35 2.81 3.50 -0.63
N ILE A 36 2.79 4.20 0.52
CA ILE A 36 3.50 5.48 0.67
C ILE A 36 5.02 5.27 0.57
N GLY A 37 5.56 4.23 1.20
CA GLY A 37 6.98 3.88 1.09
C GLY A 37 7.39 3.61 -0.36
N MET A 38 6.59 2.85 -1.10
CA MET A 38 6.79 2.59 -2.53
C MET A 38 6.79 3.88 -3.35
N LEU A 39 5.83 4.78 -3.11
CA LEU A 39 5.74 6.07 -3.81
C LEU A 39 6.95 6.96 -3.51
N LYS A 40 7.35 7.08 -2.25
CA LYS A 40 8.44 7.99 -1.84
C LYS A 40 9.83 7.46 -2.16
N ILE A 41 10.09 6.16 -1.93
CA ILE A 41 11.38 5.54 -2.25
C ILE A 41 11.54 5.41 -3.77
N GLY A 42 10.46 5.08 -4.48
CA GLY A 42 10.41 5.06 -5.94
C GLY A 42 10.45 6.44 -6.60
N LYS A 43 10.40 7.53 -5.81
CA LYS A 43 10.36 8.93 -6.28
C LYS A 43 9.20 9.20 -7.26
N PHE A 44 8.05 8.56 -7.04
CA PHE A 44 6.84 8.79 -7.82
C PHE A 44 6.07 9.97 -7.24
N ASN A 45 6.18 11.13 -7.88
CA ASN A 45 5.33 12.28 -7.57
C ASN A 45 3.93 12.13 -8.19
N LYS A 46 3.84 11.38 -9.28
CA LYS A 46 2.60 11.00 -9.96
C LYS A 46 2.69 9.54 -10.36
N PHE A 47 1.58 8.83 -10.27
CA PHE A 47 1.48 7.44 -10.63
C PHE A 47 0.14 7.20 -11.34
N ILE A 48 0.22 6.80 -12.61
CA ILE A 48 -0.95 6.51 -13.45
C ILE A 48 -1.16 5.00 -13.43
N ALA A 49 -1.99 4.51 -12.53
CA ALA A 49 -2.40 3.12 -12.57
C ALA A 49 -3.91 3.04 -12.40
N PRO A 50 -4.62 2.59 -13.43
CA PRO A 50 -5.95 2.06 -13.24
C PRO A 50 -5.92 1.05 -12.08
N SER A 51 -6.92 1.09 -11.18
CA SER A 51 -6.96 0.21 -10.00
C SER A 51 -6.73 -1.26 -10.38
N HIS A 52 -7.33 -1.72 -11.50
CA HIS A 52 -7.14 -3.08 -12.01
C HIS A 52 -5.66 -3.44 -12.32
N PHE A 53 -4.89 -2.50 -12.86
CA PHE A 53 -3.46 -2.69 -13.12
C PHE A 53 -2.69 -2.88 -11.80
N LEU A 54 -3.02 -2.08 -10.79
CA LEU A 54 -2.35 -2.17 -9.50
C LEU A 54 -2.69 -3.49 -8.78
N HIS A 55 -3.95 -3.91 -8.77
CA HIS A 55 -4.34 -5.22 -8.22
C HIS A 55 -3.57 -6.36 -8.88
N ARG A 56 -3.55 -6.37 -10.23
CA ARG A 56 -2.84 -7.39 -10.98
C ARG A 56 -1.36 -7.41 -10.67
N THR A 57 -0.75 -6.23 -10.65
CA THR A 57 0.69 -6.09 -10.42
C THR A 57 1.09 -6.54 -9.01
N VAL A 58 0.36 -6.11 -7.98
CA VAL A 58 0.64 -6.52 -6.60
C VAL A 58 0.40 -8.03 -6.43
N TYR A 59 -0.63 -8.59 -7.06
CA TYR A 59 -0.90 -10.04 -7.06
C TYR A 59 0.26 -10.85 -7.65
N ASP A 60 0.76 -10.44 -8.81
CA ASP A 60 1.85 -11.16 -9.48
C ASP A 60 3.18 -10.98 -8.75
N LEU A 61 3.47 -9.79 -8.23
CA LEU A 61 4.69 -9.53 -7.45
C LEU A 61 4.70 -10.28 -6.11
N ARG A 62 3.54 -10.48 -5.48
CA ARG A 62 3.42 -11.25 -4.23
C ARG A 62 3.88 -12.71 -4.38
N LYS A 63 3.82 -13.28 -5.59
CA LYS A 63 4.31 -14.65 -5.88
C LYS A 63 5.83 -14.75 -5.88
N ASN A 64 6.54 -13.63 -5.99
CA ASN A 64 7.99 -13.60 -5.92
C ASN A 64 8.47 -13.63 -4.46
N ALA A 65 9.29 -14.62 -4.11
CA ALA A 65 9.79 -14.85 -2.75
C ALA A 65 10.39 -13.59 -2.10
N LYS A 66 11.00 -12.70 -2.90
CA LYS A 66 11.57 -11.42 -2.44
C LYS A 66 10.52 -10.46 -1.88
N PHE A 67 9.32 -10.43 -2.46
CA PHE A 67 8.25 -9.50 -2.07
C PHE A 67 7.13 -10.17 -1.28
N THR A 68 7.10 -11.51 -1.20
CA THR A 68 6.01 -12.25 -0.57
C THR A 68 5.76 -11.80 0.87
N ALA A 69 6.81 -11.56 1.66
CA ALA A 69 6.66 -11.11 3.05
C ALA A 69 6.05 -9.71 3.13
N LEU A 70 6.57 -8.75 2.36
CA LEU A 70 6.10 -7.38 2.31
C LEU A 70 4.65 -7.27 1.82
N LEU A 71 4.30 -8.06 0.80
CA LEU A 71 2.98 -8.00 0.16
C LEU A 71 1.96 -8.97 0.78
N LYS A 72 2.34 -9.74 1.81
CA LYS A 72 1.45 -10.66 2.54
C LYS A 72 0.18 -9.99 3.08
N PRO A 73 0.18 -8.73 3.54
CA PRO A 73 -1.04 -8.06 4.00
C PRO A 73 -2.13 -7.92 2.92
N PHE A 74 -1.73 -7.82 1.64
CA PHE A 74 -2.67 -7.73 0.52
C PHE A 74 -3.24 -9.11 0.19
N ARG A 75 -4.43 -9.39 0.72
CA ARG A 75 -5.20 -10.59 0.38
C ARG A 75 -5.94 -10.38 -0.93
N PHE A 76 -5.97 -11.42 -1.75
CA PHE A 76 -6.60 -11.37 -3.06
C PHE A 76 -7.75 -12.37 -3.14
N SER A 77 -8.83 -11.95 -3.78
CA SER A 77 -9.98 -12.75 -4.22
C SER A 77 -10.13 -12.66 -5.74
N GLY A 78 -11.08 -13.41 -6.30
CA GLY A 78 -11.32 -13.47 -7.74
C GLY A 78 -10.46 -14.50 -8.46
N SER A 79 -10.45 -14.44 -9.79
CA SER A 79 -9.67 -15.36 -10.63
C SER A 79 -8.23 -14.85 -10.81
N PRO A 80 -7.27 -15.72 -11.16
CA PRO A 80 -5.93 -15.28 -11.56
C PRO A 80 -5.92 -14.33 -12.77
N ALA A 81 -6.98 -14.31 -13.58
CA ALA A 81 -7.12 -13.38 -14.70
C ALA A 81 -7.52 -11.97 -14.22
N ALA A 82 -8.36 -11.87 -13.20
CA ALA A 82 -8.85 -10.62 -12.62
C ALA A 82 -8.74 -10.66 -11.09
N PRO A 83 -7.51 -10.60 -10.52
CA PRO A 83 -7.33 -10.60 -9.08
C PRO A 83 -7.81 -9.27 -8.51
N PHE A 84 -8.43 -9.33 -7.34
CA PHE A 84 -8.92 -8.16 -6.63
C PHE A 84 -8.48 -8.19 -5.17
N SER A 85 -8.16 -7.05 -4.57
CA SER A 85 -7.78 -6.94 -3.16
C SER A 85 -8.53 -5.82 -2.48
N GLU A 86 -9.50 -6.18 -1.65
CA GLU A 86 -10.25 -5.23 -0.83
C GLU A 86 -9.33 -4.40 0.08
N VAL A 87 -8.26 -5.03 0.60
CA VAL A 87 -7.24 -4.36 1.43
C VAL A 87 -6.51 -3.27 0.64
N LEU A 88 -6.21 -3.53 -0.64
CA LEU A 88 -5.56 -2.54 -1.50
C LEU A 88 -6.49 -1.36 -1.80
N GLU A 89 -7.75 -1.64 -2.15
CA GLU A 89 -8.76 -0.59 -2.38
C GLU A 89 -8.96 0.28 -1.14
N HIS A 90 -9.13 -0.34 0.03
CA HIS A 90 -9.26 0.40 1.29
C HIS A 90 -8.03 1.23 1.61
N ALA A 91 -6.83 0.72 1.37
CA ALA A 91 -5.60 1.48 1.59
C ALA A 91 -5.54 2.72 0.66
N LEU A 92 -5.85 2.56 -0.62
CA LEU A 92 -5.91 3.67 -1.58
C LEU A 92 -6.98 4.69 -1.18
N PHE A 93 -8.17 4.22 -0.82
CA PHE A 93 -9.26 5.07 -0.34
C PHE A 93 -8.88 5.84 0.93
N ASN A 94 -8.26 5.19 1.92
CA ASN A 94 -7.82 5.85 3.16
C ASN A 94 -6.75 6.92 2.89
N LEU A 95 -5.81 6.63 1.99
CA LEU A 95 -4.79 7.58 1.58
C LEU A 95 -5.41 8.79 0.84
N GLN A 96 -6.44 8.56 0.03
CA GLN A 96 -7.21 9.64 -0.62
C GLN A 96 -8.01 10.45 0.39
N TYR A 97 -8.78 9.80 1.25
CA TYR A 97 -9.63 10.43 2.25
C TYR A 97 -8.81 11.26 3.24
N SER A 98 -7.60 10.81 3.58
CA SER A 98 -6.67 11.54 4.44
C SER A 98 -5.76 12.53 3.71
N ASN A 99 -6.13 12.90 2.47
CA ASN A 99 -5.45 13.86 1.59
C ASN A 99 -3.99 13.56 1.25
N LYS A 100 -3.46 12.37 1.59
CA LYS A 100 -2.09 11.97 1.21
C LYS A 100 -2.01 11.74 -0.29
N LEU A 101 -3.01 11.10 -0.87
CA LEU A 101 -3.12 10.94 -2.31
C LEU A 101 -4.23 11.81 -2.88
N LYS A 102 -3.95 12.51 -3.97
CA LYS A 102 -4.94 13.25 -4.75
C LYS A 102 -5.29 12.46 -6.00
N ARG A 103 -6.58 12.34 -6.32
CA ARG A 103 -7.09 11.75 -7.56
C ARG A 103 -7.42 12.86 -8.55
N PHE A 104 -6.80 12.83 -9.73
CA PHE A 104 -7.01 13.87 -10.74
C PHE A 104 -8.15 13.56 -11.73
N ASN A 105 -8.53 12.28 -11.91
CA ASN A 105 -9.57 11.90 -12.85
C ASN A 105 -10.34 10.62 -12.39
N PRO A 106 -11.68 10.59 -12.48
CA PRO A 106 -12.46 9.36 -12.27
C PRO A 106 -12.14 8.26 -13.30
N ASP A 107 -11.87 8.62 -14.55
CA ASP A 107 -11.76 7.68 -15.68
C ASP A 107 -10.34 7.11 -15.83
N LEU A 108 -9.33 7.96 -15.68
CA LEU A 108 -7.91 7.59 -15.61
C LEU A 108 -7.49 7.75 -14.15
N VAL A 109 -7.43 6.65 -13.39
CA VAL A 109 -7.10 6.72 -11.97
C VAL A 109 -5.64 7.15 -11.80
N GLU A 110 -5.42 8.45 -11.78
CA GLU A 110 -4.13 9.08 -11.54
C GLU A 110 -4.02 9.47 -10.08
N TYR A 111 -2.99 8.93 -9.41
CA TYR A 111 -2.65 9.28 -8.05
C TYR A 111 -1.47 10.24 -8.04
N GLN A 112 -1.61 11.34 -7.31
CA GLN A 112 -0.52 12.28 -7.06
C GLN A 112 -0.26 12.37 -5.56
N THR A 113 1.01 12.37 -5.18
CA THR A 113 1.40 12.62 -3.79
C THR A 113 1.16 14.09 -3.42
N SER A 114 0.68 14.32 -2.20
CA SER A 114 0.54 15.66 -1.62
C SER A 114 1.66 15.98 -0.62
N GLU A 115 1.63 17.19 -0.04
CA GLU A 115 2.51 17.55 1.07
C GLU A 115 2.27 16.67 2.31
N GLU A 116 1.02 16.26 2.55
CA GLU A 116 0.68 15.34 3.63
C GLU A 116 1.30 13.95 3.45
N THR A 117 1.58 13.53 2.21
CA THR A 117 2.37 12.32 1.96
C THR A 117 3.77 12.46 2.53
N ASP A 118 4.44 13.59 2.27
CA ASP A 118 5.83 13.80 2.68
C ASP A 118 5.94 13.83 4.20
N ILE A 119 5.05 14.57 4.85
CA ILE A 119 4.96 14.64 6.31
C ILE A 119 4.72 13.25 6.90
N TYR A 120 3.78 12.48 6.34
CA TYR A 120 3.46 11.15 6.83
C TYR A 120 4.62 10.17 6.62
N TYR A 121 5.28 10.24 5.47
CA TYR A 121 6.44 9.41 5.18
C TYR A 121 7.57 9.67 6.16
N ASP A 122 8.00 10.92 6.32
CA ASP A 122 9.14 11.25 7.16
C ASP A 122 8.89 10.99 8.65
N LYS A 123 7.67 11.23 9.13
CA LYS A 123 7.34 11.08 10.56
C LYS A 123 6.94 9.66 10.97
N ILE A 124 6.29 8.90 10.08
CA ILE A 124 5.64 7.63 10.44
C ILE A 124 6.23 6.44 9.70
N VAL A 125 6.43 6.55 8.39
CA VAL A 125 6.82 5.40 7.55
C VAL A 125 8.32 5.17 7.59
N LYS A 126 9.12 6.22 7.31
CA LYS A 126 10.58 6.16 7.22
C LYS A 126 11.25 5.60 8.49
N PRO A 127 10.82 5.93 9.73
CA PRO A 127 11.41 5.36 10.94
C PRO A 127 11.22 3.85 11.10
N LYS A 128 10.28 3.25 10.37
CA LYS A 128 9.98 1.80 10.41
C LYS A 128 10.70 1.01 9.32
N ILE A 129 11.39 1.68 8.40
CA ILE A 129 12.04 1.07 7.25
C ILE A 129 13.54 0.95 7.54
N ASP A 130 14.02 -0.27 7.77
CA ASP A 130 15.45 -0.58 7.79
C ASP A 130 16.05 -0.63 6.37
N SER A 131 17.36 -0.81 6.27
CA SER A 131 18.08 -0.82 4.98
C SER A 131 17.64 -1.95 4.03
N ASP A 132 17.33 -3.12 4.56
CA ASP A 132 16.94 -4.29 3.76
C ASP A 132 15.51 -4.15 3.24
N LEU A 133 14.62 -3.63 4.09
CA LEU A 133 13.26 -3.28 3.74
C LEU A 133 13.24 -2.13 2.74
N GLN A 134 14.10 -1.11 2.91
CA GLN A 134 14.24 -0.01 1.95
C GLN A 134 14.63 -0.53 0.57
N LYS A 135 15.61 -1.45 0.51
CA LYS A 135 16.02 -2.08 -0.76
C LYS A 135 14.86 -2.85 -1.39
N THR A 136 14.13 -3.62 -0.59
CA THR A 136 12.98 -4.40 -1.05
C THR A 136 11.86 -3.51 -1.60
N ILE A 137 11.54 -2.41 -0.92
CA ILE A 137 10.53 -1.43 -1.36
C ILE A 137 11.00 -0.70 -2.63
N SER A 138 12.29 -0.34 -2.73
CA SER A 138 12.88 0.26 -3.92
C SER A 138 12.77 -0.67 -5.13
N ASP A 139 13.11 -1.95 -4.96
CA ASP A 139 13.01 -2.94 -6.02
C ASP A 139 11.56 -3.22 -6.43
N LEU A 140 10.63 -3.17 -5.48
CA LEU A 140 9.20 -3.26 -5.74
C LEU A 140 8.72 -2.08 -6.60
N ALA A 141 9.07 -0.85 -6.18
CA ALA A 141 8.75 0.38 -6.89
C ALA A 141 9.23 0.36 -8.35
N LEU A 142 10.51 0.00 -8.57
CA LEU A 142 11.09 -0.11 -9.91
C LEU A 142 10.35 -1.12 -10.80
N LYS A 143 9.94 -2.27 -10.24
CA LYS A 143 9.21 -3.27 -11.02
C LYS A 143 7.85 -2.75 -11.46
N ILE A 144 7.13 -2.07 -10.60
CA ILE A 144 5.80 -1.54 -10.92
C ILE A 144 5.90 -0.52 -12.06
N THR A 145 6.90 0.37 -12.04
CA THR A 145 7.14 1.32 -13.15
C THR A 145 7.49 0.61 -14.44
N SER A 146 8.34 -0.42 -14.39
CA SER A 146 8.75 -1.18 -15.57
C SER A 146 7.58 -1.91 -16.26
N LEU A 147 6.52 -2.20 -15.51
CA LEU A 147 5.30 -2.84 -16.01
C LEU A 147 4.33 -1.80 -16.60
N GLN A 148 4.30 -0.58 -16.05
CA GLN A 148 3.53 0.52 -16.63
C GLN A 148 4.06 0.95 -17.99
N SER A 149 5.39 1.01 -18.17
CA SER A 149 5.98 1.43 -19.45
C SER A 149 5.80 0.43 -20.60
N LYS A 150 5.27 -0.76 -20.33
CA LYS A 150 5.07 -1.86 -21.30
C LYS A 150 3.60 -2.11 -21.64
N SER A 151 2.67 -1.44 -20.94
CA SER A 151 1.22 -1.54 -21.15
C SER A 151 0.75 -0.37 -22.00
#